data_AF-A0A2P4XV28-F1
#
_entry.id   AF-A0A2P4XV28-F1
#
_cell.length_a   1.000
_cell.length_b   1.000
_cell.length_c   1.000
_cell.angle_alpha   90.00
_cell.angle_beta   90.00
_cell.angle_gamma   90.00
#
_symmetry.space_group_name_H-M   'P 1'
#
loop_
_entity.id
_entity.type
_entity.pdbx_description
1 polymer ?
#
loop_
_entity_poly.entity_id
_entity_poly.type
_entity_poly.pdbx_seq_one_letter_code
_entity_poly.pdbx_strand_id
1 'polypeptide(L)'
;MSSTSDSDDDRRKSRKDKPFRINSSGNPVNWDGENWAFYKKSMKIVFQKSLLEDIAEGTTRKDENWSQDQKDEFTKKQAKIQMLIMGSLTTRRAQQLVDQESGTDIWGGLCQIYDGKSNAATKAQKVYRLQGELHKTHL
;
A
#
# COMPACT_ATOMS: atom_id res chain seq x y z
N MET A 1 33.90 20.63 29.11
CA MET A 1 32.83 19.66 28.77
C MET A 1 32.30 20.07 27.42
N SER A 2 32.69 19.37 26.36
CA SER A 2 32.24 19.68 25.00
C SER A 2 31.01 18.82 24.69
N SER A 3 29.86 19.49 24.54
CA SER A 3 28.58 18.84 24.22
C SER A 3 28.64 18.21 22.83
N THR A 4 28.43 16.90 22.79
CA THR A 4 28.17 16.13 21.57
C THR A 4 26.77 16.44 21.05
N SER A 5 26.71 17.26 19.99
CA SER A 5 25.50 17.54 19.22
C SER A 5 25.54 16.70 17.93
N ASP A 6 25.32 15.40 18.08
CA ASP A 6 25.14 14.46 16.96
C ASP A 6 24.19 13.35 17.43
N SER A 7 22.88 13.51 17.24
CA SER A 7 21.95 12.38 17.47
C SER A 7 20.57 12.50 16.86
N ASP A 8 20.14 13.68 16.41
CA ASP A 8 18.78 13.85 15.88
C ASP A 8 18.69 13.71 14.35
N ASP A 9 19.77 13.95 13.61
CA ASP A 9 19.73 13.86 12.14
C ASP A 9 19.75 12.41 11.64
N ASP A 10 20.53 11.53 12.28
CA ASP A 10 20.56 10.10 11.96
C ASP A 10 19.23 9.39 12.27
N ARG A 11 18.55 9.80 13.35
CA ARG A 11 17.22 9.27 13.70
C ARG A 11 16.17 9.65 12.66
N ARG A 12 16.24 10.86 12.09
CA ARG A 12 15.33 11.34 11.05
C ARG A 12 15.57 10.65 9.70
N LYS A 13 16.81 10.31 9.35
CA LYS A 13 17.11 9.51 8.14
C LYS A 13 16.54 8.09 8.21
N SER A 14 16.62 7.41 9.37
CA SER A 14 16.17 6.01 9.49
C SER A 14 14.66 5.76 9.24
N ARG A 15 13.82 6.81 9.37
CA ARG A 15 12.36 6.68 9.23
C ARG A 15 11.85 6.87 7.81
N LYS A 16 12.63 7.51 6.92
CA LYS A 16 12.14 7.87 5.58
C LYS A 16 12.24 6.73 4.56
N ASP A 17 13.12 5.75 4.76
CA ASP A 17 13.46 4.77 3.71
C ASP A 17 13.52 3.32 4.22
N LYS A 18 12.52 2.88 5.01
CA LYS A 18 12.45 1.44 5.33
C LYS A 18 12.05 0.67 4.08
N PRO A 19 12.85 -0.33 3.65
CA PRO A 19 12.55 -1.09 2.45
C PRO A 19 11.27 -1.90 2.62
N PHE A 20 10.63 -2.19 1.48
CA PHE A 20 9.53 -3.12 1.40
C PHE A 20 9.92 -4.47 2.01
N ARG A 21 9.08 -5.00 2.90
CA ARG A 21 9.29 -6.30 3.56
C ARG A 21 7.99 -6.91 4.03
N ILE A 22 8.05 -8.18 4.42
CA ILE A 22 6.98 -8.86 5.15
C ILE A 22 7.29 -8.78 6.65
N ASN A 23 6.31 -8.36 7.46
CA ASN A 23 6.46 -8.30 8.92
C ASN A 23 6.24 -9.67 9.58
N SER A 24 6.44 -9.77 10.90
CA SER A 24 6.28 -11.02 11.66
C SER A 24 4.87 -11.62 11.61
N SER A 25 3.85 -10.81 11.35
CA SER A 25 2.46 -11.26 11.18
C SER A 25 2.15 -11.80 9.77
N GLY A 26 3.11 -11.70 8.84
CA GLY A 26 2.97 -12.08 7.43
C GLY A 26 2.40 -10.97 6.55
N ASN A 27 2.31 -9.72 7.04
CA ASN A 27 1.75 -8.61 6.29
C ASN A 27 2.86 -7.83 5.56
N PRO A 28 2.66 -7.46 4.28
CA PRO A 28 3.55 -6.53 3.60
C PRO A 28 3.53 -5.17 4.30
N VAL A 29 4.66 -4.47 4.33
CA VAL A 29 4.80 -3.13 4.89
C VAL A 29 5.78 -2.27 4.08
N ASN A 30 5.54 -0.96 4.03
CA ASN A 30 6.35 0.05 3.33
C ASN A 30 6.47 -0.20 1.81
N TRP A 31 5.42 -0.70 1.17
CA TRP A 31 5.40 -0.80 -0.28
C TRP A 31 5.37 0.59 -0.91
N ASP A 32 6.29 0.82 -1.84
CA ASP A 32 6.56 2.10 -2.48
C ASP A 32 6.19 2.10 -3.97
N GLY A 33 5.53 1.04 -4.45
CA GLY A 33 5.10 0.89 -5.84
C GLY A 33 6.02 0.01 -6.69
N GLU A 34 7.20 -0.37 -6.20
CA GLU A 34 8.12 -1.24 -6.95
C GLU A 34 7.77 -2.73 -6.80
N ASN A 35 8.08 -3.55 -7.80
CA ASN A 35 7.81 -5.00 -7.79
C ASN A 35 6.33 -5.36 -7.55
N TRP A 36 5.42 -4.73 -8.30
CA TRP A 36 3.97 -4.97 -8.22
C TRP A 36 3.58 -6.45 -8.18
N ALA A 37 4.16 -7.30 -9.04
CA ALA A 37 3.83 -8.72 -9.07
C ALA A 37 4.05 -9.41 -7.71
N PHE A 38 5.15 -9.07 -7.02
CA PHE A 38 5.46 -9.61 -5.71
C PHE A 38 4.50 -9.05 -4.65
N TYR A 39 4.31 -7.73 -4.61
CA TYR A 39 3.35 -7.10 -3.68
C TYR A 39 1.93 -7.64 -3.86
N LYS A 40 1.45 -7.75 -5.11
CA LYS A 40 0.13 -8.27 -5.44
C LYS A 40 -0.04 -9.69 -4.90
N LYS A 41 0.95 -10.55 -5.13
CA LYS A 41 0.92 -11.93 -4.62
C LYS A 41 0.91 -11.97 -3.10
N SER A 42 1.73 -11.15 -2.43
CA SER A 42 1.74 -11.07 -0.96
C SER A 42 0.42 -10.58 -0.38
N MET A 43 -0.20 -9.55 -0.97
CA MET A 43 -1.51 -9.05 -0.53
C MET A 43 -2.62 -10.08 -0.72
N LYS A 44 -2.63 -10.81 -1.86
CA LYS A 44 -3.59 -11.91 -2.04
C LYS A 44 -3.47 -12.96 -0.94
N ILE A 45 -2.25 -13.35 -0.54
CA ILE A 45 -2.02 -14.29 0.57
C ILE A 45 -2.59 -13.72 1.90
N VAL A 46 -2.43 -12.43 2.15
CA VAL A 46 -2.99 -11.76 3.35
C VAL A 46 -4.53 -11.79 3.34
N PHE A 47 -5.14 -11.54 2.18
CA PHE A 47 -6.59 -11.61 2.03
C PHE A 47 -7.10 -13.04 2.22
N GLN A 48 -6.44 -14.04 1.63
CA GLN A 48 -6.73 -15.46 1.82
C GLN A 48 -6.69 -15.85 3.30
N LYS A 49 -5.60 -15.51 3.99
CA LYS A 49 -5.42 -15.77 5.43
C LYS A 49 -6.53 -15.14 6.28
N SER A 50 -7.12 -14.04 5.81
CA SER A 50 -8.18 -13.31 6.50
C SER A 50 -9.60 -13.62 6.01
N LEU A 51 -9.76 -14.54 5.04
CA LEU A 51 -11.02 -14.83 4.35
C LEU A 51 -11.66 -13.59 3.71
N LEU A 52 -10.84 -12.76 3.08
CA LEU A 52 -11.22 -11.49 2.45
C LEU A 52 -11.03 -11.49 0.93
N GLU A 53 -10.47 -12.55 0.33
CA GLU A 53 -10.09 -12.57 -1.09
C GLU A 53 -11.29 -12.29 -2.00
N ASP A 54 -12.40 -13.01 -1.85
CA ASP A 54 -13.59 -12.83 -2.70
C ASP A 54 -14.19 -11.43 -2.61
N ILE A 55 -14.12 -10.79 -1.43
CA ILE A 55 -14.60 -9.42 -1.25
C ILE A 55 -13.61 -8.44 -1.88
N ALA A 56 -12.32 -8.61 -1.64
CA ALA A 56 -11.28 -7.75 -2.19
C ALA A 56 -11.27 -7.79 -3.73
N GLU A 57 -11.48 -8.97 -4.33
CA GLU A 57 -11.59 -9.15 -5.78
C GLU A 57 -12.94 -8.71 -6.36
N GLY A 58 -13.92 -8.39 -5.50
CA GLY A 58 -15.25 -7.94 -5.92
C GLY A 58 -16.16 -9.05 -6.43
N THR A 59 -15.79 -10.32 -6.20
CA THR A 59 -16.61 -11.51 -6.44
C THR A 59 -17.82 -11.51 -5.51
N THR A 60 -17.60 -11.22 -4.23
CA THR A 60 -18.67 -11.06 -3.24
C THR A 60 -19.05 -9.58 -3.14
N ARG A 61 -20.29 -9.26 -3.51
CA ARG A 61 -20.85 -7.91 -3.44
C ARG A 61 -21.92 -7.83 -2.36
N LYS A 62 -22.17 -6.62 -1.87
CA LYS A 62 -23.26 -6.37 -0.92
C LYS A 62 -24.59 -6.71 -1.59
N ASP A 63 -25.39 -7.50 -0.90
CA ASP A 63 -26.74 -7.88 -1.34
C ASP A 63 -27.78 -7.04 -0.58
N GLU A 64 -28.82 -6.60 -1.29
CA GLU A 64 -29.91 -5.82 -0.71
C GLU A 64 -30.80 -6.69 0.20
N ASN A 65 -30.92 -7.98 -0.11
CA ASN A 65 -31.72 -8.96 0.63
C ASN A 65 -31.05 -9.46 1.91
N TRP A 66 -29.80 -9.07 2.16
CA TRP A 66 -29.11 -9.39 3.40
C TRP A 66 -29.75 -8.74 4.63
N SER A 67 -29.66 -9.46 5.75
CA SER A 67 -29.98 -8.90 7.07
C SER A 67 -29.05 -7.74 7.40
N GLN A 68 -29.44 -6.92 8.39
CA GLN A 68 -28.59 -5.82 8.84
C GLN A 68 -27.23 -6.35 9.36
N ASP A 69 -27.23 -7.46 10.11
CA ASP A 69 -26.00 -8.08 10.62
C ASP A 69 -25.03 -8.48 9.51
N GLN A 70 -25.55 -9.04 8.41
CA GLN A 70 -24.76 -9.41 7.24
C GLN A 70 -24.16 -8.17 6.54
N LYS A 71 -24.95 -7.09 6.42
CA LYS A 71 -24.50 -5.81 5.85
C LYS A 71 -23.41 -5.16 6.72
N ASP A 72 -23.54 -5.24 8.04
CA ASP A 72 -22.56 -4.73 8.99
C ASP A 72 -21.28 -5.56 8.97
N GLU A 73 -21.38 -6.90 8.88
CA GLU A 73 -20.23 -7.78 8.73
C GLU A 73 -19.47 -7.49 7.43
N PHE A 74 -20.18 -7.31 6.31
CA PHE A 74 -19.57 -6.94 5.04
C PHE A 74 -18.84 -5.60 5.13
N THR A 75 -19.45 -4.61 5.78
CA THR A 75 -18.83 -3.29 6.02
C THR A 75 -17.56 -3.40 6.86
N LYS A 76 -17.57 -4.23 7.91
CA LYS A 76 -16.37 -4.53 8.71
C LYS A 76 -15.27 -5.20 7.88
N LYS A 77 -15.62 -6.13 6.98
CA LYS A 77 -14.68 -6.78 6.07
C LYS A 77 -14.06 -5.78 5.08
N GLN A 78 -14.87 -4.88 4.51
CA GLN A 78 -14.39 -3.77 3.67
C GLN A 78 -13.37 -2.89 4.40
N ALA A 79 -13.71 -2.43 5.62
CA ALA A 79 -12.80 -1.63 6.44
C ALA A 79 -11.49 -2.38 6.77
N LYS A 80 -11.58 -3.70 7.02
CA LYS A 80 -10.39 -4.53 7.25
C LYS A 80 -9.50 -4.62 6.01
N ILE A 81 -10.07 -4.74 4.82
CA ILE A 81 -9.32 -4.69 3.55
C ILE A 81 -8.61 -3.34 3.41
N GLN A 82 -9.31 -2.22 3.64
CA GLN A 82 -8.72 -0.88 3.59
C GLN A 82 -7.52 -0.76 4.55
N MET A 83 -7.68 -1.18 5.82
CA MET A 83 -6.60 -1.15 6.80
C MET A 83 -5.39 -1.99 6.38
N LEU A 84 -5.61 -3.18 5.84
CA LEU A 84 -4.53 -4.05 5.37
C LEU A 84 -3.78 -3.43 4.20
N ILE A 85 -4.50 -2.85 3.24
CA ILE A 85 -3.87 -2.15 2.11
C ILE A 85 -3.11 -0.94 2.63
N MET A 86 -3.75 0.00 3.32
CA MET A 86 -3.09 1.23 3.81
C MET A 86 -1.87 0.93 4.69
N GLY A 87 -1.96 -0.05 5.59
CA GLY A 87 -0.86 -0.46 6.46
C GLY A 87 0.31 -1.11 5.72
N SER A 88 0.06 -1.60 4.51
CA SER A 88 1.10 -2.17 3.65
C SER A 88 1.89 -1.14 2.85
N LEU A 89 1.38 0.08 2.72
CA LEU A 89 1.95 1.15 1.91
C LEU A 89 2.90 2.04 2.71
N THR A 90 3.73 2.79 1.99
CA THR A 90 4.33 4.01 2.54
C THR A 90 3.25 5.07 2.81
N THR A 91 3.44 5.93 3.82
CA THR A 91 2.47 6.98 4.19
C THR A 91 2.07 7.86 3.00
N ARG A 92 3.05 8.24 2.17
CA ARG A 92 2.81 9.04 0.95
C ARG A 92 1.81 8.37 0.00
N ARG A 93 1.87 7.04 -0.13
CA ARG A 93 0.95 6.30 -1.00
C ARG A 93 -0.40 6.04 -0.34
N ALA A 94 -0.41 5.75 0.95
CA ALA A 94 -1.67 5.62 1.70
C ALA A 94 -2.51 6.90 1.57
N GLN A 95 -1.89 8.08 1.62
CA GLN A 95 -2.56 9.38 1.42
C GLN A 95 -3.27 9.50 0.05
N GLN A 96 -2.76 8.87 -1.01
CA GLN A 96 -3.38 8.91 -2.34
C GLN A 96 -4.67 8.08 -2.42
N LEU A 97 -4.95 7.25 -1.41
CA LEU A 97 -6.06 6.31 -1.40
C LEU A 97 -7.13 6.68 -0.35
N VAL A 98 -6.94 7.80 0.36
CA VAL A 98 -7.82 8.22 1.46
C VAL A 98 -9.25 8.52 1.01
N ASP A 99 -9.43 8.97 -0.24
CA ASP A 99 -10.74 9.36 -0.76
C ASP A 99 -11.54 8.19 -1.38
N GLN A 100 -11.05 6.95 -1.29
CA GLN A 100 -11.70 5.78 -1.89
C GLN A 100 -12.76 5.18 -0.96
N GLU A 101 -13.92 4.85 -1.51
CA GLU A 101 -15.12 4.47 -0.74
C GLU A 101 -15.02 3.10 -0.05
N SER A 102 -14.41 2.09 -0.70
CA SER A 102 -14.33 0.72 -0.16
C SER A 102 -12.96 0.07 -0.34
N GLY A 103 -12.71 -1.01 0.41
CA GLY A 103 -11.48 -1.79 0.29
C GLY A 103 -11.35 -2.48 -1.06
N THR A 104 -12.47 -2.94 -1.62
CA THR A 104 -12.55 -3.48 -2.98
C THR A 104 -12.17 -2.43 -4.02
N ASP A 105 -12.66 -1.20 -3.89
CA ASP A 105 -12.34 -0.13 -4.84
C ASP A 105 -10.86 0.25 -4.80
N ILE A 106 -10.29 0.35 -3.59
CA ILE A 106 -8.85 0.58 -3.43
C ILE A 106 -8.05 -0.54 -4.11
N TRP A 107 -8.40 -1.80 -3.86
CA TRP A 107 -7.68 -2.94 -4.44
C TRP A 107 -7.82 -2.98 -5.97
N GLY A 108 -9.04 -2.76 -6.48
CA GLY A 108 -9.34 -2.68 -7.90
C GLY A 108 -8.59 -1.55 -8.59
N GLY A 109 -8.52 -0.37 -7.97
CA GLY A 109 -7.74 0.77 -8.46
C GLY A 109 -6.24 0.48 -8.51
N LEU A 110 -5.67 -0.17 -7.49
CA LEU A 110 -4.27 -0.62 -7.52
C LEU A 110 -4.04 -1.63 -8.64
N CYS A 111 -4.92 -2.62 -8.80
CA CYS A 111 -4.85 -3.56 -9.91
C CYS A 111 -4.95 -2.83 -11.26
N GLN A 112 -5.85 -1.87 -11.42
CA GLN A 112 -5.99 -1.12 -12.67
C GLN A 112 -4.73 -0.30 -13.01
N ILE A 113 -4.17 0.40 -12.02
CA ILE A 113 -2.97 1.24 -12.20
C ILE A 113 -1.75 0.39 -12.58
N TYR A 114 -1.61 -0.79 -11.95
CA TYR A 114 -0.38 -1.58 -12.04
C TYR A 114 -0.47 -2.84 -12.93
N ASP A 115 -1.66 -3.35 -13.24
CA ASP A 115 -1.88 -4.45 -14.20
C ASP A 115 -2.01 -3.95 -15.65
N GLY A 116 -2.67 -2.81 -15.88
CA GLY A 116 -3.11 -2.40 -17.23
C GLY A 116 -2.01 -1.93 -18.20
N LYS A 117 -0.83 -1.57 -17.71
CA LYS A 117 0.35 -1.25 -18.52
C LYS A 117 1.57 -1.66 -17.74
N SER A 118 2.42 -2.50 -18.33
CA SER A 118 3.78 -2.75 -17.87
C SER A 118 4.51 -1.43 -17.59
N ASN A 119 4.44 -0.95 -16.34
CA ASN A 119 5.46 -0.13 -15.69
C ASN A 119 5.82 1.20 -16.37
N ALA A 120 5.10 1.72 -17.38
CA ALA A 120 5.55 2.90 -18.14
C ALA A 120 5.46 4.20 -17.34
N ALA A 121 4.34 4.46 -16.66
CA ALA A 121 4.18 5.63 -15.81
C ALA A 121 5.09 5.58 -14.58
N THR A 122 5.25 4.40 -13.97
CA THR A 122 6.16 4.20 -12.83
C THR A 122 7.64 4.29 -13.25
N LYS A 123 8.01 3.76 -14.42
CA LYS A 123 9.33 3.97 -15.05
C LYS A 123 9.57 5.45 -15.33
N ALA A 124 8.60 6.17 -15.91
CA ALA A 124 8.72 7.60 -16.18
C ALA A 124 8.90 8.40 -14.88
N GLN A 125 8.11 8.13 -13.84
CA GLN A 125 8.29 8.74 -12.52
C GLN A 125 9.65 8.41 -11.90
N LYS A 126 10.16 7.18 -12.08
CA LYS A 126 11.50 6.77 -11.64
C LYS A 126 12.60 7.52 -12.41
N VAL A 127 12.46 7.69 -13.72
CA VAL A 127 13.38 8.50 -14.55
C VAL A 127 13.39 9.94 -14.05
N TYR A 128 12.22 10.57 -13.85
CA TYR A 128 12.16 11.93 -13.33
C TYR A 128 12.77 12.07 -11.93
N ARG A 129 12.54 11.11 -11.03
CA ARG A 129 13.14 11.10 -9.68
C ARG A 129 14.66 11.02 -9.76
N LEU A 130 15.18 10.04 -10.49
CA LEU A 130 16.62 9.82 -10.66
C LEU A 130 17.31 11.02 -11.32
N GLN A 131 16.64 11.64 -12.31
CA GLN A 131 17.15 12.83 -12.98
C GLN A 131 17.15 14.05 -12.04
N GLY A 132 16.17 14.18 -11.15
CA GLY A 132 16.16 15.21 -10.10
C GLY A 132 17.22 14.99 -9.01
N GLU A 133 17.54 13.74 -8.68
CA GLU A 133 18.62 13.39 -7.75
C GLU A 133 20.00 13.66 -8.36
N LEU A 134 20.20 13.30 -9.63
CA LEU A 134 21.45 13.59 -10.37
C LEU A 134 21.73 15.10 -10.43
N HIS A 135 20.73 15.94 -10.72
CA HIS A 135 20.96 17.39 -10.76
C HIS A 135 21.37 17.99 -9.40
N LYS A 136 21.01 17.35 -8.28
CA LYS A 136 21.37 17.82 -6.93
C LYS A 136 22.80 17.45 -6.52
N THR A 137 23.41 16.44 -7.14
CA THR A 137 24.77 15.99 -6.81
C THR A 137 25.85 16.67 -7.67
N HIS A 138 25.44 17.41 -8.69
CA HIS A 138 26.34 18.15 -9.60
C HIS A 138 26.39 19.68 -9.31
N LEU A 139 25.78 20.12 -8.20
CA LEU A 139 25.87 21.47 -7.63
C LEU A 139 26.70 21.41 -6.34
#